data_AF-A0A814X7T0-F1
#
_entry.id   AF-A0A814X7T0-F1
#
_cell.length_a   1.000
_cell.length_b   1.000
_cell.length_c   1.000
_cell.angle_alpha   90.00
_cell.angle_beta   90.00
_cell.angle_gamma   90.00
#
_symmetry.space_group_name_H-M   'P 1'
#
loop_
_entity.id
_entity.type
_entity.pdbx_description
1 polymer ?
#
loop_
_entity_poly.entity_id
_entity_poly.type
_entity_poly.pdbx_seq_one_letter_code
_entity_poly.pdbx_strand_id
1 'polypeptide(L)'
;MRLQLFIASIALLAVIGTASAGQNWAVLVAGSNGWYNYRHQSDVCHAYQILHKNGIPDSNIIVMMYDDLAKNKQNPTPGVIINHPNGQDVYKGVPHDYTGNTVTPKNFINVLLGKKDAMKGVGSGKVLESGPDDNVFIYFTDHGATGLVAFPNGVLYAKDLNNTIAQMHSQNKYKEMVIYIEACESGSMLEGLLPDNINIYGTTASNAEESSYACYYDSKRETYLGDLYSVNWMEDSDAEDISKETLFKQFQVTKQKTTESHVMQYGDLTLGAQHTVSEFQGVTRNGKQQSVSPVVDRMNTILKRETTATVDVRISILSKRLAASPANSEERLSIERELAHTVRQRSIISSTIDNIAKKSFEVNRSGYSDLVTSQRMKLTQHDCYKEATQRIHNKCFDIQNEFVLNKLWIVANLCEVGLHSFTINNAVDAVCGVLGRQEFEY
;
A
#
# COMPACT_ATOMS: atom_id res chain seq x y z
N MET A 1 -13.49 -26.63 -81.61
CA MET A 1 -13.89 -25.92 -80.38
C MET A 1 -13.34 -26.67 -79.17
N ARG A 2 -12.20 -26.23 -78.62
CA ARG A 2 -11.63 -26.77 -77.37
C ARG A 2 -11.99 -25.81 -76.24
N LEU A 3 -12.74 -26.30 -75.27
CA LEU A 3 -13.19 -25.58 -74.08
C LEU A 3 -12.06 -25.63 -73.04
N GLN A 4 -11.45 -24.49 -72.72
CA GLN A 4 -10.52 -24.37 -71.59
C GLN A 4 -11.33 -23.97 -70.35
N LEU A 5 -11.44 -24.89 -69.38
CA LEU A 5 -11.88 -24.57 -68.03
C LEU A 5 -10.71 -23.95 -67.26
N PHE A 6 -10.86 -22.69 -66.84
CA PHE A 6 -10.04 -22.09 -65.79
C PHE A 6 -10.68 -22.42 -64.44
N ILE A 7 -10.00 -23.22 -63.62
CA ILE A 7 -10.34 -23.40 -62.21
C ILE A 7 -9.53 -22.36 -61.42
N ALA A 8 -10.21 -21.35 -60.89
CA ALA A 8 -9.62 -20.41 -59.95
C ALA A 8 -9.71 -21.03 -58.54
N SER A 9 -8.58 -21.49 -58.01
CA SER A 9 -8.47 -21.92 -56.61
C SER A 9 -8.41 -20.70 -55.70
N ILE A 10 -9.51 -20.42 -55.00
CA ILE A 10 -9.54 -19.47 -53.88
C ILE A 10 -8.94 -20.17 -52.68
N ALA A 11 -7.70 -19.81 -52.32
CA ALA A 11 -7.10 -20.22 -51.06
C ALA A 11 -7.73 -19.41 -49.92
N LEU A 12 -8.60 -20.05 -49.14
CA LEU A 12 -9.13 -19.49 -47.90
C LEU A 12 -8.02 -19.56 -46.85
N LEU A 13 -7.29 -18.46 -46.66
CA LEU A 13 -6.39 -18.29 -45.52
C LEU A 13 -7.25 -18.16 -44.26
N ALA A 14 -7.46 -19.29 -43.58
CA ALA A 14 -7.93 -19.28 -42.20
C ALA A 14 -6.85 -18.58 -41.36
N VAL A 15 -7.11 -17.32 -40.99
CA VAL A 15 -6.40 -16.68 -39.89
C VAL A 15 -6.85 -17.42 -38.63
N ILE A 16 -6.14 -18.50 -38.31
CA ILE A 16 -6.17 -19.07 -36.97
C ILE A 16 -5.49 -18.01 -36.12
N GLY A 17 -6.28 -17.09 -35.56
CA GLY A 17 -5.82 -16.24 -34.48
C GLY A 17 -5.36 -17.19 -33.38
N THR A 18 -4.05 -17.34 -33.21
CA THR A 18 -3.50 -17.90 -31.99
C THR A 18 -3.99 -16.95 -30.89
N ALA A 19 -4.99 -17.38 -30.12
CA ALA A 19 -5.29 -16.71 -28.86
C ALA A 19 -3.95 -16.64 -28.12
N SER A 20 -3.41 -15.43 -27.96
CA SER A 20 -2.23 -15.23 -27.14
C SER A 20 -2.60 -15.80 -25.77
N ALA A 21 -1.76 -16.66 -25.21
CA ALA A 21 -1.91 -16.98 -23.79
C ALA A 21 -1.97 -15.66 -23.01
N GLY A 22 -2.90 -15.57 -22.06
CA GLY A 22 -3.04 -14.41 -21.18
C GLY A 22 -1.70 -14.04 -20.55
N GLN A 23 -1.47 -12.74 -20.37
CA GLN A 23 -0.27 -12.19 -19.77
C GLN A 23 -0.51 -11.85 -18.30
N ASN A 24 0.55 -11.89 -17.51
CA ASN A 24 0.54 -11.41 -16.13
C ASN A 24 1.06 -9.97 -16.12
N TRP A 25 0.29 -9.09 -15.50
CA TRP A 25 0.63 -7.69 -15.28
C TRP A 25 0.74 -7.41 -13.78
N ALA A 26 1.58 -6.45 -13.41
CA ALA A 26 1.72 -6.03 -12.03
C ALA A 26 1.82 -4.52 -11.88
N VAL A 27 1.20 -3.99 -10.80
CA VAL A 27 1.37 -2.62 -10.36
C VAL A 27 1.83 -2.64 -8.90
N LEU A 28 3.03 -2.14 -8.65
CA LEU A 28 3.67 -2.11 -7.33
C LEU A 28 3.78 -0.67 -6.84
N VAL A 29 3.29 -0.37 -5.65
CA VAL A 29 3.19 1.00 -5.14
C VAL A 29 3.69 1.12 -3.71
N ALA A 30 4.67 2.00 -3.51
CA ALA A 30 5.10 2.46 -2.20
C ALA A 30 4.51 3.87 -1.98
N GLY A 31 3.61 4.00 -1.02
CA GLY A 31 2.86 5.24 -0.77
C GLY A 31 3.60 6.32 0.02
N SER A 32 4.84 6.09 0.47
CA SER A 32 5.59 7.09 1.24
C SER A 32 7.04 7.26 0.78
N ASN A 33 7.69 8.21 1.45
CA ASN A 33 9.06 8.63 1.25
C ASN A 33 9.74 8.85 2.61
N GLY A 34 11.02 9.22 2.56
CA GLY A 34 11.82 9.54 3.71
C GLY A 34 12.40 8.30 4.41
N TRP A 35 13.51 8.52 5.11
CA TRP A 35 14.32 7.43 5.68
C TRP A 35 13.60 6.62 6.77
N TYR A 36 12.69 7.25 7.53
CA TYR A 36 11.85 6.54 8.51
C TYR A 36 10.87 5.54 7.86
N ASN A 37 10.51 5.76 6.59
CA ASN A 37 9.64 4.89 5.81
C ASN A 37 10.41 4.05 4.78
N TYR A 38 11.67 3.76 5.08
CA TYR A 38 12.51 2.90 4.25
C TYR A 38 11.79 1.61 3.82
N ARG A 39 11.13 0.96 4.79
CA ARG A 39 10.40 -0.31 4.69
C ARG A 39 9.46 -0.44 3.49
N HIS A 40 8.65 0.58 3.17
CA HIS A 40 7.65 0.45 2.12
C HIS A 40 8.27 0.42 0.71
N GLN A 41 9.33 1.20 0.46
CA GLN A 41 10.01 1.14 -0.83
C GLN A 41 10.89 -0.12 -0.94
N SER A 42 11.51 -0.58 0.16
CA SER A 42 12.19 -1.88 0.16
C SER A 42 11.24 -3.05 -0.07
N ASP A 43 10.02 -2.97 0.43
CA ASP A 43 8.97 -3.96 0.18
C ASP A 43 8.61 -4.00 -1.31
N VAL A 44 8.36 -2.84 -1.94
CA VAL A 44 8.11 -2.77 -3.39
C VAL A 44 9.28 -3.30 -4.21
N CYS A 45 10.51 -2.95 -3.81
CA CYS A 45 11.72 -3.45 -4.45
C CYS A 45 11.78 -4.99 -4.38
N HIS A 46 11.48 -5.57 -3.21
CA HIS A 46 11.49 -7.02 -3.03
C HIS A 46 10.36 -7.70 -3.83
N ALA A 47 9.14 -7.15 -3.82
CA ALA A 47 8.05 -7.62 -4.66
C ALA A 47 8.44 -7.62 -6.14
N TYR A 48 9.11 -6.57 -6.63
CA TYR A 48 9.65 -6.54 -8.00
C TYR A 48 10.62 -7.69 -8.26
N GLN A 49 11.57 -7.95 -7.35
CA GLN A 49 12.54 -9.05 -7.53
C GLN A 49 11.84 -10.40 -7.66
N ILE A 50 10.80 -10.66 -6.87
CA ILE A 50 9.99 -11.90 -6.96
C ILE A 50 9.37 -12.01 -8.35
N LEU A 51 8.63 -10.98 -8.80
CA LEU A 51 7.94 -11.00 -10.09
C LEU A 51 8.91 -11.14 -11.28
N HIS A 52 10.01 -10.39 -11.25
CA HIS A 52 11.03 -10.39 -12.29
C HIS A 52 11.74 -11.76 -12.38
N LYS A 53 12.15 -12.32 -11.24
CA LYS A 53 12.77 -13.66 -11.14
C LYS A 53 11.82 -14.75 -11.65
N ASN A 54 10.52 -14.58 -11.43
CA ASN A 54 9.47 -15.47 -11.92
C ASN A 54 9.03 -15.18 -13.37
N GLY A 55 9.76 -14.32 -14.09
CA GLY A 55 9.64 -14.18 -15.54
C GLY A 55 8.54 -13.25 -16.03
N ILE A 56 7.93 -12.44 -15.16
CA ILE A 56 7.11 -11.31 -15.62
C ILE A 56 8.05 -10.26 -16.22
N PRO A 57 7.89 -9.88 -17.49
CA PRO A 57 8.78 -8.90 -18.12
C PRO A 57 8.55 -7.50 -17.55
N ASP A 58 9.60 -6.67 -17.50
CA ASP A 58 9.50 -5.28 -17.00
C ASP A 58 8.49 -4.42 -17.80
N SER A 59 8.17 -4.79 -19.05
CA SER A 59 7.09 -4.15 -19.83
C SER A 59 5.71 -4.28 -19.16
N ASN A 60 5.53 -5.31 -18.33
CA ASN A 60 4.27 -5.64 -17.67
C ASN A 60 4.29 -5.36 -16.17
N ILE A 61 5.41 -4.87 -15.62
CA ILE A 61 5.51 -4.42 -14.23
C ILE A 61 5.60 -2.89 -14.22
N ILE A 62 4.65 -2.25 -13.55
CA ILE A 62 4.63 -0.81 -13.32
C ILE A 62 5.04 -0.57 -11.86
N VAL A 63 6.11 0.20 -11.63
CA VAL A 63 6.58 0.53 -10.27
C VAL A 63 6.37 2.02 -9.96
N MET A 64 5.68 2.28 -8.85
CA MET A 64 5.49 3.61 -8.28
C MET A 64 6.16 3.68 -6.90
N MET A 65 7.32 4.31 -6.80
CA MET A 65 8.04 4.49 -5.52
C MET A 65 8.76 5.83 -5.52
N TYR A 66 8.87 6.50 -4.37
CA TYR A 66 9.40 7.86 -4.36
C TYR A 66 10.88 7.96 -4.82
N ASP A 67 11.65 6.89 -4.64
CA ASP A 67 13.05 6.71 -5.08
C ASP A 67 14.07 7.62 -4.35
N ASP A 68 13.90 7.79 -3.04
CA ASP A 68 14.74 8.63 -2.18
C ASP A 68 15.60 7.85 -1.16
N LEU A 69 15.70 6.52 -1.27
CA LEU A 69 16.44 5.67 -0.33
C LEU A 69 17.85 5.30 -0.81
N ALA A 70 18.00 4.82 -2.04
CA ALA A 70 19.28 4.27 -2.52
C ALA A 70 20.41 5.31 -2.49
N LYS A 71 20.09 6.57 -2.79
CA LYS A 71 21.04 7.71 -2.77
C LYS A 71 20.89 8.59 -1.52
N ASN A 72 20.13 8.15 -0.51
CA ASN A 72 19.95 8.91 0.71
C ASN A 72 21.29 9.08 1.45
N LYS A 73 21.53 10.26 2.04
CA LYS A 73 22.73 10.52 2.83
C LYS A 73 22.83 9.64 4.08
N GLN A 74 21.69 9.18 4.59
CA GLN A 74 21.61 8.26 5.73
C GLN A 74 21.88 6.80 5.31
N ASN A 75 21.94 6.48 4.01
CA ASN A 75 22.18 5.12 3.55
C ASN A 75 23.66 4.74 3.72
N PRO A 76 24.01 3.81 4.63
CA PRO A 76 25.38 3.39 4.86
C PRO A 76 25.92 2.47 3.75
N THR A 77 25.06 2.08 2.79
CA THR A 77 25.40 1.30 1.59
C THR A 77 24.78 1.98 0.36
N PRO A 78 25.36 3.09 -0.14
CA PRO A 78 24.79 3.83 -1.27
C PRO A 78 24.54 2.94 -2.50
N GLY A 79 23.37 3.10 -3.11
CA GLY A 79 22.92 2.30 -4.25
C GLY A 79 22.30 0.94 -3.89
N VAL A 80 22.25 0.58 -2.61
CA VAL A 80 21.70 -0.70 -2.14
C VAL A 80 20.50 -0.47 -1.23
N ILE A 81 19.44 -1.25 -1.45
CA ILE A 81 18.29 -1.38 -0.56
C ILE A 81 18.14 -2.86 -0.22
N ILE A 82 18.03 -3.22 1.04
CA ILE A 82 17.72 -4.56 1.55
C ILE A 82 16.34 -4.56 2.21
N ASN A 83 15.62 -5.68 2.19
CA ASN A 83 14.29 -5.85 2.84
C ASN A 83 14.28 -6.89 3.99
N HIS A 84 15.46 -7.47 4.29
CA HIS A 84 15.66 -8.46 5.33
C HIS A 84 17.02 -8.22 5.99
N PRO A 85 17.21 -8.52 7.30
CA PRO A 85 18.52 -8.40 7.96
C PRO A 85 19.60 -9.20 7.24
N ASN A 86 20.71 -8.54 6.87
CA ASN A 86 21.78 -9.14 6.05
C ASN A 86 21.28 -9.74 4.71
N GLY A 87 20.13 -9.26 4.21
CA GLY A 87 19.54 -9.68 2.94
C GLY A 87 20.34 -9.16 1.74
N GLN A 88 19.98 -9.67 0.56
CA GLN A 88 20.54 -9.22 -0.71
C GLN A 88 19.98 -7.84 -1.09
N ASP A 89 20.65 -7.18 -2.03
CA ASP A 89 20.15 -5.96 -2.65
C ASP A 89 18.89 -6.26 -3.46
N VAL A 90 17.78 -5.62 -3.10
CA VAL A 90 16.49 -5.71 -3.79
C VAL A 90 16.25 -4.51 -4.72
N TYR A 91 17.09 -3.48 -4.72
CA TYR A 91 16.90 -2.28 -5.56
C TYR A 91 17.35 -2.48 -7.00
N LYS A 92 18.38 -3.28 -7.23
CA LYS A 92 18.98 -3.45 -8.55
C LYS A 92 17.96 -3.91 -9.58
N GLY A 93 17.85 -3.15 -10.66
CA GLY A 93 17.01 -3.48 -11.82
C GLY A 93 15.55 -3.04 -11.70
N VAL A 94 15.09 -2.60 -10.52
CA VAL A 94 13.73 -2.11 -10.31
C VAL A 94 13.41 -0.98 -11.31
N PRO A 95 12.30 -1.05 -12.07
CA PRO A 95 11.85 0.03 -12.94
C PRO A 95 11.53 1.29 -12.14
N HIS A 96 11.87 2.47 -12.69
CA HIS A 96 11.54 3.76 -12.09
C HIS A 96 10.41 4.42 -12.89
N ASP A 97 9.27 3.74 -13.02
CA ASP A 97 8.18 4.20 -13.88
C ASP A 97 7.56 5.50 -13.36
N TYR A 98 7.28 5.57 -12.06
CA TYR A 98 6.79 6.78 -11.41
C TYR A 98 7.56 7.01 -10.12
N THR A 99 8.34 8.09 -10.07
CA THR A 99 9.15 8.47 -8.91
C THR A 99 8.89 9.90 -8.45
N GLY A 100 9.36 10.22 -7.25
CA GLY A 100 9.19 11.52 -6.61
C GLY A 100 7.75 12.02 -6.65
N ASN A 101 7.55 13.24 -7.17
CA ASN A 101 6.24 13.89 -7.19
C ASN A 101 5.24 13.30 -8.19
N THR A 102 5.65 12.30 -8.98
CA THR A 102 4.72 11.59 -9.88
C THR A 102 4.01 10.42 -9.18
N VAL A 103 4.42 10.04 -7.97
CA VAL A 103 3.73 9.05 -7.14
C VAL A 103 2.51 9.73 -6.51
N THR A 104 1.37 9.66 -7.19
CA THR A 104 0.12 10.31 -6.77
C THR A 104 -1.08 9.36 -6.94
N PRO A 105 -2.15 9.53 -6.16
CA PRO A 105 -3.39 8.75 -6.33
C PRO A 105 -3.97 8.88 -7.74
N LYS A 106 -3.89 10.09 -8.34
CA LYS A 106 -4.37 10.35 -9.69
C LYS A 106 -3.61 9.55 -10.74
N ASN A 107 -2.28 9.51 -10.64
CA ASN A 107 -1.45 8.77 -11.59
C ASN A 107 -1.65 7.28 -11.42
N PHE A 108 -1.79 6.80 -10.19
CA PHE A 108 -2.13 5.40 -9.91
C PHE A 108 -3.47 4.99 -10.56
N ILE A 109 -4.53 5.79 -10.38
CA ILE A 109 -5.83 5.55 -11.05
C ILE A 109 -5.68 5.56 -12.58
N ASN A 110 -4.91 6.50 -13.13
CA ASN A 110 -4.68 6.56 -14.59
C ASN A 110 -3.89 5.34 -15.11
N VAL A 111 -2.92 4.83 -14.34
CA VAL A 111 -2.19 3.60 -14.62
C VAL A 111 -3.14 2.41 -14.66
N LEU A 112 -3.97 2.25 -13.62
CA LEU A 112 -4.95 1.16 -13.53
C LEU A 112 -5.94 1.18 -14.70
N LEU A 113 -6.42 2.36 -15.08
CA LEU A 113 -7.36 2.52 -16.19
C LEU A 113 -6.71 2.47 -17.58
N GLY A 114 -5.39 2.32 -17.68
CA GLY A 114 -4.70 2.29 -18.98
C GLY A 114 -4.75 3.63 -19.74
N LYS A 115 -4.80 4.77 -19.03
CA LYS A 115 -4.94 6.11 -19.64
C LYS A 115 -3.61 6.65 -20.17
N LYS A 116 -3.09 6.04 -21.22
CA LYS A 116 -1.78 6.36 -21.83
C LYS A 116 -1.62 7.85 -22.20
N ASP A 117 -2.65 8.47 -22.77
CA ASP A 117 -2.60 9.89 -23.14
C ASP A 117 -2.48 10.82 -21.93
N ALA A 118 -3.16 10.48 -20.82
CA ALA A 118 -3.07 11.26 -19.58
C ALA A 118 -1.71 11.10 -18.88
N MET A 119 -0.98 10.02 -19.19
CA MET A 119 0.33 9.72 -18.62
C MET A 119 1.50 10.14 -19.53
N LYS A 120 1.22 10.71 -20.71
CA LYS A 120 2.25 11.19 -21.62
C LYS A 120 3.07 12.30 -20.96
N GLY A 121 4.37 12.08 -20.81
CA GLY A 121 5.30 13.01 -20.17
C GLY A 121 5.28 12.99 -18.63
N VAL A 122 4.57 12.04 -18.02
CA VAL A 122 4.57 11.79 -16.57
C VAL A 122 5.28 10.47 -16.31
N GLY A 123 6.42 10.51 -15.60
CA GLY A 123 7.23 9.32 -15.37
C GLY A 123 7.66 8.65 -16.68
N SER A 124 7.61 7.32 -16.74
CA SER A 124 7.83 6.55 -17.97
C SER A 124 6.63 6.59 -18.93
N GLY A 125 5.44 7.00 -18.45
CA GLY A 125 4.19 6.91 -19.19
C GLY A 125 3.62 5.50 -19.33
N LYS A 126 4.25 4.50 -18.71
CA LYS A 126 3.77 3.10 -18.71
C LYS A 126 2.46 2.99 -17.92
N VAL A 127 1.47 2.30 -18.48
CA VAL A 127 0.17 2.07 -17.85
C VAL A 127 -0.19 0.59 -18.00
N LEU A 128 -1.24 0.12 -17.32
CA LEU A 128 -1.78 -1.21 -17.62
C LEU A 128 -2.35 -1.23 -19.03
N GLU A 129 -1.83 -2.12 -19.86
CA GLU A 129 -2.37 -2.45 -21.19
C GLU A 129 -3.00 -3.85 -21.18
N SER A 130 -3.44 -4.32 -20.01
CA SER A 130 -4.07 -5.61 -19.79
C SER A 130 -5.46 -5.72 -20.44
N GLY A 131 -5.78 -6.91 -20.94
CA GLY A 131 -7.03 -7.25 -21.60
C GLY A 131 -7.87 -8.32 -20.88
N PRO A 132 -8.95 -8.82 -21.52
CA PRO A 132 -9.91 -9.75 -20.91
C PRO A 132 -9.34 -11.13 -20.56
N ASP A 133 -8.20 -11.50 -21.14
CA ASP A 133 -7.54 -12.78 -20.92
C ASP A 133 -6.35 -12.68 -19.94
N ASP A 134 -6.01 -11.46 -19.47
CA ASP A 134 -4.81 -11.18 -18.69
C ASP A 134 -5.08 -11.19 -17.17
N ASN A 135 -4.10 -11.64 -16.39
CA ASN A 135 -4.13 -11.56 -14.93
C ASN A 135 -3.45 -10.28 -14.46
N VAL A 136 -4.00 -9.65 -13.42
CA VAL A 136 -3.44 -8.42 -12.83
C VAL A 136 -3.13 -8.63 -11.35
N PHE A 137 -1.89 -8.34 -10.94
CA PHE A 137 -1.48 -8.30 -9.54
C PHE A 137 -1.23 -6.85 -9.10
N ILE A 138 -1.89 -6.41 -8.05
CA ILE A 138 -1.68 -5.09 -7.45
C ILE A 138 -1.12 -5.30 -6.05
N TYR A 139 0.02 -4.67 -5.77
CA TYR A 139 0.58 -4.62 -4.44
C TYR A 139 0.81 -3.16 -4.01
N PHE A 140 0.22 -2.79 -2.89
CA PHE A 140 0.36 -1.48 -2.27
C PHE A 140 0.94 -1.66 -0.87
N THR A 141 1.94 -0.84 -0.52
CA THR A 141 2.54 -0.78 0.82
C THR A 141 2.76 0.67 1.26
N ASP A 142 2.13 1.07 2.37
CA ASP A 142 2.36 2.35 3.04
C ASP A 142 1.64 2.46 4.41
N HIS A 143 1.53 3.69 4.93
CA HIS A 143 0.52 4.14 5.86
C HIS A 143 -0.90 4.11 5.31
N GLY A 144 -1.86 3.89 6.20
CA GLY A 144 -3.28 3.96 5.92
C GLY A 144 -4.07 4.51 7.09
N ALA A 145 -5.36 4.74 6.84
CA ALA A 145 -6.35 5.11 7.83
C ALA A 145 -7.71 4.58 7.38
N THR A 146 -8.74 4.77 8.20
CA THR A 146 -10.10 4.34 7.91
C THR A 146 -10.53 4.85 6.54
N GLY A 147 -10.77 3.94 5.60
CA GLY A 147 -11.25 4.23 4.25
C GLY A 147 -10.28 5.00 3.35
N LEU A 148 -8.97 5.03 3.64
CA LEU A 148 -7.97 5.60 2.74
C LEU A 148 -6.55 5.02 2.92
N VAL A 149 -5.73 5.11 1.88
CA VAL A 149 -4.27 4.89 1.95
C VAL A 149 -3.52 6.16 1.55
N ALA A 150 -2.33 6.35 2.11
CA ALA A 150 -1.52 7.53 1.83
C ALA A 150 -0.70 7.38 0.54
N PHE A 151 -0.37 8.51 -0.07
CA PHE A 151 0.61 8.64 -1.14
C PHE A 151 1.57 9.76 -0.72
N PRO A 152 2.79 9.87 -1.31
CA PRO A 152 3.71 10.93 -0.94
C PRO A 152 3.19 12.32 -1.32
N ASN A 153 2.16 12.36 -2.17
CA ASN A 153 1.47 13.54 -2.65
C ASN A 153 -0.03 13.26 -2.78
N GLY A 154 -0.71 13.13 -1.63
CA GLY A 154 -2.15 13.00 -1.50
C GLY A 154 -2.57 11.71 -0.77
N VAL A 155 -3.86 11.40 -0.86
CA VAL A 155 -4.43 10.16 -0.31
C VAL A 155 -5.37 9.54 -1.35
N LEU A 156 -5.45 8.21 -1.36
CA LEU A 156 -6.41 7.47 -2.16
C LEU A 156 -7.54 6.97 -1.26
N TYR A 157 -8.76 7.45 -1.47
CA TYR A 157 -9.92 6.99 -0.73
C TYR A 157 -10.40 5.63 -1.23
N ALA A 158 -10.89 4.79 -0.32
CA ALA A 158 -11.40 3.45 -0.62
C ALA A 158 -12.49 3.47 -1.70
N LYS A 159 -13.43 4.43 -1.65
CA LYS A 159 -14.48 4.59 -2.67
C LYS A 159 -13.90 4.89 -4.05
N ASP A 160 -12.84 5.70 -4.15
CA ASP A 160 -12.21 6.02 -5.44
C ASP A 160 -11.50 4.79 -6.03
N LEU A 161 -10.82 4.00 -5.18
CA LEU A 161 -10.19 2.73 -5.58
C LEU A 161 -11.24 1.74 -6.10
N ASN A 162 -12.31 1.49 -5.33
CA ASN A 162 -13.34 0.52 -5.71
C ASN A 162 -14.13 0.96 -6.95
N ASN A 163 -14.39 2.26 -7.12
CA ASN A 163 -14.96 2.79 -8.38
C ASN A 163 -14.02 2.55 -9.57
N THR A 164 -12.71 2.72 -9.38
CA THR A 164 -11.70 2.47 -10.42
C THR A 164 -11.68 0.99 -10.81
N ILE A 165 -11.72 0.10 -9.83
CA ILE A 165 -11.77 -1.35 -10.04
C ILE A 165 -13.07 -1.78 -10.75
N ALA A 166 -14.22 -1.26 -10.32
CA ALA A 166 -15.49 -1.49 -11.00
C ALA A 166 -15.46 -1.00 -12.45
N GLN A 167 -14.79 0.13 -12.71
CA GLN A 167 -14.56 0.62 -14.06
C GLN A 167 -13.65 -0.32 -14.87
N MET A 168 -12.55 -0.83 -14.28
CA MET A 168 -11.70 -1.82 -14.95
C MET A 168 -12.47 -3.08 -15.33
N HIS A 169 -13.33 -3.59 -14.43
CA HIS A 169 -14.19 -4.74 -14.68
C HIS A 169 -15.13 -4.47 -15.86
N SER A 170 -15.85 -3.34 -15.84
CA SER A 170 -16.79 -2.96 -16.91
C SER A 170 -16.13 -2.79 -18.28
N GLN A 171 -14.81 -2.57 -18.30
CA GLN A 171 -14.00 -2.38 -19.50
C GLN A 171 -13.22 -3.65 -19.89
N ASN A 172 -13.48 -4.79 -19.23
CA ASN A 172 -12.80 -6.07 -19.47
C ASN A 172 -11.27 -5.94 -19.48
N LYS A 173 -10.72 -5.21 -18.50
CA LYS A 173 -9.27 -4.95 -18.41
C LYS A 173 -8.47 -6.07 -17.75
N TYR A 174 -9.12 -7.15 -17.33
CA TYR A 174 -8.50 -8.31 -16.71
C TYR A 174 -9.45 -9.50 -16.81
N LYS A 175 -8.88 -10.70 -16.77
CA LYS A 175 -9.58 -11.97 -16.52
C LYS A 175 -9.86 -12.12 -15.03
N GLU A 176 -8.79 -12.12 -14.25
CA GLU A 176 -8.77 -12.18 -12.78
C GLU A 176 -7.77 -11.15 -12.22
N MET A 177 -8.03 -10.64 -11.02
CA MET A 177 -7.14 -9.69 -10.35
C MET A 177 -6.90 -10.08 -8.89
N VAL A 178 -5.66 -9.93 -8.43
CA VAL A 178 -5.28 -10.08 -7.03
C VAL A 178 -4.76 -8.76 -6.48
N ILE A 179 -5.21 -8.36 -5.29
CA ILE A 179 -4.83 -7.11 -4.63
C ILE A 179 -4.30 -7.38 -3.24
N TYR A 180 -3.04 -7.06 -2.97
CA TYR A 180 -2.41 -7.11 -1.65
C TYR A 180 -2.20 -5.69 -1.12
N ILE A 181 -2.66 -5.42 0.10
CA ILE A 181 -2.58 -4.09 0.72
C ILE A 181 -1.90 -4.19 2.09
N GLU A 182 -0.67 -3.71 2.17
CA GLU A 182 0.03 -3.40 3.41
C GLU A 182 -0.27 -1.96 3.81
N ALA A 183 -1.13 -1.79 4.81
CA ALA A 183 -1.34 -0.51 5.48
C ALA A 183 -2.09 -0.69 6.80
N CYS A 184 -1.98 0.29 7.69
CA CYS A 184 -2.91 0.44 8.81
C CYS A 184 -4.35 0.51 8.31
N GLU A 185 -5.25 -0.17 9.00
CA GLU A 185 -6.69 -0.14 8.74
C GLU A 185 -7.04 -0.61 7.31
N SER A 186 -6.13 -1.36 6.66
CA SER A 186 -6.22 -1.74 5.24
C SER A 186 -7.47 -2.54 4.90
N GLY A 187 -8.04 -3.29 5.84
CA GLY A 187 -9.34 -3.94 5.68
C GLY A 187 -10.46 -2.98 5.27
N SER A 188 -10.42 -1.73 5.75
CA SER A 188 -11.40 -0.68 5.43
C SER A 188 -11.34 -0.20 3.97
N MET A 189 -10.30 -0.57 3.22
CA MET A 189 -10.21 -0.28 1.78
C MET A 189 -11.12 -1.17 0.95
N LEU A 190 -11.46 -2.36 1.44
CA LEU A 190 -12.20 -3.39 0.69
C LEU A 190 -13.51 -3.79 1.38
N GLU A 191 -13.59 -3.69 2.71
CA GLU A 191 -14.75 -4.14 3.48
C GLU A 191 -16.04 -3.41 3.07
N GLY A 192 -17.02 -4.17 2.58
CA GLY A 192 -18.31 -3.62 2.13
C GLY A 192 -18.24 -2.82 0.83
N LEU A 193 -17.09 -2.77 0.17
CA LEU A 193 -16.87 -2.05 -1.09
C LEU A 193 -16.48 -2.96 -2.24
N LEU A 194 -15.63 -3.97 -2.01
CA LEU A 194 -15.20 -4.91 -3.04
C LEU A 194 -16.26 -6.02 -3.19
N PRO A 195 -16.99 -6.11 -4.31
CA PRO A 195 -17.97 -7.17 -4.51
C PRO A 195 -17.29 -8.51 -4.83
N ASP A 196 -18.00 -9.61 -4.61
CA ASP A 196 -17.52 -10.98 -4.74
C ASP A 196 -17.76 -11.60 -6.13
N ASN A 197 -18.28 -10.83 -7.08
CA ASN A 197 -18.72 -11.32 -8.40
C ASN A 197 -18.03 -10.61 -9.58
N ILE A 198 -16.84 -10.06 -9.36
CA ILE A 198 -16.06 -9.32 -10.38
C ILE A 198 -14.66 -9.90 -10.61
N ASN A 199 -14.42 -11.16 -10.22
CA ASN A 199 -13.16 -11.90 -10.37
C ASN A 199 -11.95 -11.19 -9.72
N ILE A 200 -12.12 -10.74 -8.48
CA ILE A 200 -11.04 -10.10 -7.72
C ILE A 200 -10.90 -10.76 -6.35
N TYR A 201 -9.67 -11.12 -5.99
CA TYR A 201 -9.31 -11.59 -4.67
C TYR A 201 -8.39 -10.57 -3.98
N GLY A 202 -8.81 -10.08 -2.82
CA GLY A 202 -8.04 -9.10 -2.05
C GLY A 202 -7.53 -9.67 -0.74
N THR A 203 -6.31 -9.33 -0.32
CA THR A 203 -5.84 -9.55 1.06
C THR A 203 -5.26 -8.28 1.65
N THR A 204 -5.39 -8.12 2.97
CA THR A 204 -4.96 -6.90 3.68
C THR A 204 -4.15 -7.27 4.92
N ALA A 205 -3.14 -6.45 5.24
CA ALA A 205 -2.26 -6.65 6.37
C ALA A 205 -2.96 -6.59 7.73
N SER A 206 -4.05 -5.83 7.82
CA SER A 206 -4.83 -5.62 9.02
C SER A 206 -6.33 -5.65 8.72
N ASN A 207 -7.13 -5.79 9.77
CA ASN A 207 -8.56 -5.48 9.68
C ASN A 207 -8.79 -3.96 9.55
N ALA A 208 -10.06 -3.52 9.58
CA ALA A 208 -10.45 -2.12 9.42
C ALA A 208 -10.16 -1.22 10.64
N GLU A 209 -9.71 -1.77 11.76
CA GLU A 209 -9.71 -1.09 13.07
C GLU A 209 -8.33 -1.02 13.74
N GLU A 210 -7.32 -1.66 13.17
CA GLU A 210 -5.99 -1.80 13.77
C GLU A 210 -4.86 -1.35 12.82
N SER A 211 -3.69 -1.11 13.39
CA SER A 211 -2.48 -0.80 12.61
C SER A 211 -1.89 -2.05 11.95
N SER A 212 -1.10 -1.83 10.89
CA SER A 212 -0.08 -2.79 10.48
C SER A 212 1.23 -2.53 11.24
N TYR A 213 2.23 -3.39 11.03
CA TYR A 213 3.45 -3.41 11.83
C TYR A 213 4.69 -3.45 10.95
N ALA A 214 5.64 -2.54 11.21
CA ALA A 214 6.99 -2.63 10.71
C ALA A 214 7.75 -3.77 11.39
N CYS A 215 8.77 -4.29 10.74
CA CYS A 215 9.67 -5.30 11.27
C CYS A 215 11.12 -5.10 10.81
N TYR A 216 12.04 -5.86 11.39
CA TYR A 216 13.46 -5.84 11.02
C TYR A 216 14.13 -4.48 11.22
N TYR A 217 14.20 -3.98 12.46
CA TYR A 217 15.05 -2.83 12.76
C TYR A 217 16.53 -3.14 12.46
N ASP A 218 17.15 -2.35 11.58
CA ASP A 218 18.57 -2.45 11.24
C ASP A 218 19.36 -1.35 11.94
N SER A 219 20.19 -1.70 12.91
CA SER A 219 20.95 -0.72 13.70
C SER A 219 21.98 0.06 12.88
N LYS A 220 22.44 -0.48 11.75
CA LYS A 220 23.38 0.20 10.86
C LYS A 220 22.71 1.29 10.02
N ARG A 221 21.48 1.05 9.56
CA ARG A 221 20.65 2.01 8.83
C ARG A 221 19.79 2.88 9.75
N GLU A 222 19.65 2.51 11.01
CA GLU A 222 18.78 3.17 12.00
C GLU A 222 17.33 3.30 11.53
N THR A 223 16.80 2.28 10.86
CA THR A 223 15.42 2.24 10.36
C THR A 223 14.90 0.80 10.27
N TYR A 224 13.61 0.61 10.02
CA TYR A 224 13.00 -0.69 9.79
C TYR A 224 13.11 -1.07 8.31
N LEU A 225 13.45 -2.33 8.03
CA LEU A 225 13.73 -2.81 6.66
C LEU A 225 12.52 -3.33 5.90
N GLY A 226 11.40 -3.62 6.56
CA GLY A 226 10.20 -4.13 5.89
C GLY A 226 8.98 -4.10 6.80
N ASP A 227 7.82 -4.42 6.26
CA ASP A 227 6.56 -4.51 7.00
C ASP A 227 6.14 -5.97 7.19
N LEU A 228 5.58 -6.31 8.35
CA LEU A 228 5.43 -7.68 8.82
C LEU A 228 4.57 -8.54 7.88
N TYR A 229 3.43 -8.03 7.42
CA TYR A 229 2.60 -8.75 6.45
C TYR A 229 3.34 -8.88 5.12
N SER A 230 3.97 -7.80 4.69
CA SER A 230 4.71 -7.74 3.43
C SER A 230 5.86 -8.75 3.36
N VAL A 231 6.76 -8.74 4.34
CA VAL A 231 7.87 -9.71 4.37
C VAL A 231 7.35 -11.14 4.52
N ASN A 232 6.22 -11.35 5.21
CA ASN A 232 5.69 -12.70 5.38
C ASN A 232 5.19 -13.32 4.08
N TRP A 233 4.47 -12.58 3.22
CA TRP A 233 4.04 -13.13 1.92
C TRP A 233 5.20 -13.17 0.92
N MET A 234 6.13 -12.20 0.96
CA MET A 234 7.26 -12.15 0.04
C MET A 234 8.26 -13.27 0.31
N GLU A 235 8.65 -13.47 1.57
CA GLU A 235 9.58 -14.55 1.96
C GLU A 235 8.95 -15.94 1.76
N ASP A 236 7.62 -16.04 1.83
CA ASP A 236 6.86 -17.24 1.47
C ASP A 236 6.97 -17.51 -0.04
N SER A 237 6.65 -16.53 -0.89
CA SER A 237 6.84 -16.63 -2.35
C SER A 237 8.28 -16.92 -2.79
N ASP A 238 9.26 -16.46 -2.00
CA ASP A 238 10.68 -16.71 -2.28
C ASP A 238 11.12 -18.15 -1.96
N ALA A 239 10.47 -18.78 -0.98
CA ALA A 239 10.82 -20.09 -0.45
C ALA A 239 9.98 -21.25 -1.02
N GLU A 240 8.69 -21.01 -1.28
CA GLU A 240 7.70 -22.03 -1.65
C GLU A 240 7.59 -22.22 -3.15
N ASP A 241 7.26 -23.44 -3.60
CA ASP A 241 6.92 -23.69 -5.01
C ASP A 241 5.56 -23.05 -5.35
N ILE A 242 5.60 -21.78 -5.74
CA ILE A 242 4.42 -20.96 -6.06
C ILE A 242 3.59 -21.49 -7.24
N SER A 243 4.09 -22.46 -8.00
CA SER A 243 3.31 -23.17 -9.03
C SER A 243 2.37 -24.24 -8.47
N LYS A 244 2.52 -24.58 -7.18
CA LYS A 244 1.69 -25.52 -6.45
C LYS A 244 0.94 -24.88 -5.29
N GLU A 245 1.53 -23.83 -4.71
CA GLU A 245 0.88 -23.08 -3.65
C GLU A 245 -0.30 -22.27 -4.19
N THR A 246 -1.47 -22.42 -3.55
CA THR A 246 -2.64 -21.61 -3.85
C THR A 246 -2.58 -20.26 -3.16
N LEU A 247 -3.27 -19.25 -3.71
CA LEU A 247 -3.41 -17.94 -3.06
C LEU A 247 -3.98 -18.07 -1.62
N PHE A 248 -4.94 -18.97 -1.41
CA PHE A 248 -5.49 -19.25 -0.08
C PHE A 248 -4.46 -19.86 0.86
N LYS A 249 -3.57 -20.73 0.36
CA LYS A 249 -2.51 -21.32 1.18
C LYS A 249 -1.49 -20.24 1.60
N GLN A 250 -1.05 -19.39 0.68
CA GLN A 250 -0.20 -18.23 0.99
C GLN A 250 -0.89 -17.28 1.99
N PHE A 251 -2.19 -17.01 1.82
CA PHE A 251 -2.98 -16.23 2.78
C PHE A 251 -2.96 -16.86 4.17
N GLN A 252 -3.15 -18.17 4.29
CA GLN A 252 -3.11 -18.87 5.58
C GLN A 252 -1.74 -18.78 6.24
N VAL A 253 -0.66 -18.96 5.47
CA VAL A 253 0.71 -18.85 5.99
C VAL A 253 1.00 -17.42 6.45
N THR A 254 0.67 -16.44 5.61
CA THR A 254 0.84 -15.01 5.91
C THR A 254 0.04 -14.63 7.15
N LYS A 255 -1.24 -15.03 7.24
CA LYS A 255 -2.09 -14.82 8.42
C LYS A 255 -1.53 -15.46 9.68
N GLN A 256 -0.94 -16.65 9.58
CA GLN A 256 -0.34 -17.33 10.73
C GLN A 256 0.95 -16.63 11.21
N LYS A 257 1.76 -16.13 10.29
CA LYS A 257 3.06 -15.48 10.59
C LYS A 257 2.91 -14.02 11.00
N THR A 258 1.90 -13.30 10.51
CA THR A 258 1.59 -11.92 10.88
C THR A 258 0.81 -11.91 12.20
N THR A 259 1.55 -11.96 13.31
CA THR A 259 0.97 -12.16 14.65
C THR A 259 0.47 -10.89 15.34
N GLU A 260 0.81 -9.72 14.80
CA GLU A 260 0.53 -8.42 15.42
C GLU A 260 -0.77 -7.76 14.90
N SER A 261 -1.34 -8.30 13.82
CA SER A 261 -2.58 -7.82 13.19
C SER A 261 -3.36 -8.98 12.59
N HIS A 262 -4.63 -8.75 12.26
CA HIS A 262 -5.52 -9.70 11.63
C HIS A 262 -5.45 -9.56 10.11
N VAL A 263 -4.71 -10.44 9.45
CA VAL A 263 -4.72 -10.52 7.99
C VAL A 263 -6.12 -10.95 7.51
N MET A 264 -6.70 -10.16 6.60
CA MET A 264 -8.05 -10.36 6.08
C MET A 264 -8.04 -10.70 4.59
N GLN A 265 -9.14 -11.27 4.11
CA GLN A 265 -9.38 -11.54 2.69
C GLN A 265 -10.78 -11.08 2.26
N TYR A 266 -10.91 -10.63 1.02
CA TYR A 266 -12.13 -9.99 0.48
C TYR A 266 -12.33 -10.36 -1.01
N GLY A 267 -13.51 -10.05 -1.54
CA GLY A 267 -13.87 -10.30 -2.93
C GLY A 267 -14.27 -11.74 -3.20
N ASP A 268 -13.97 -12.24 -4.40
CA ASP A 268 -14.24 -13.61 -4.80
C ASP A 268 -13.24 -14.57 -4.14
N LEU A 269 -13.64 -15.14 -2.99
CA LEU A 269 -12.81 -16.06 -2.23
C LEU A 269 -12.59 -17.41 -2.94
N THR A 270 -13.37 -17.72 -3.98
CA THR A 270 -13.20 -18.97 -4.74
C THR A 270 -11.88 -18.95 -5.52
N LEU A 271 -11.45 -17.78 -5.99
CA LEU A 271 -10.16 -17.59 -6.64
C LEU A 271 -8.99 -18.00 -5.74
N GLY A 272 -9.11 -17.72 -4.44
CA GLY A 272 -8.12 -18.10 -3.43
C GLY A 272 -7.80 -19.61 -3.47
N ALA A 273 -8.83 -20.44 -3.63
CA ALA A 273 -8.68 -21.89 -3.64
C ALA A 273 -8.38 -22.46 -5.03
N GLN A 274 -8.81 -21.77 -6.10
CA GLN A 274 -8.72 -22.26 -7.48
C GLN A 274 -7.41 -21.92 -8.18
N HIS A 275 -6.76 -20.81 -7.79
CA HIS A 275 -5.55 -20.34 -8.45
C HIS A 275 -4.31 -20.46 -7.58
N THR A 276 -3.20 -20.73 -8.27
CA THR A 276 -1.86 -20.74 -7.71
C THR A 276 -1.28 -19.33 -7.63
N VAL A 277 -0.32 -19.13 -6.73
CA VAL A 277 0.41 -17.87 -6.59
C VAL A 277 1.12 -17.51 -7.91
N SER A 278 1.65 -18.51 -8.62
CA SER A 278 2.38 -18.31 -9.89
C SER A 278 1.54 -17.71 -11.02
N GLU A 279 0.21 -17.86 -10.98
CA GLU A 279 -0.69 -17.28 -11.99
C GLU A 279 -0.75 -15.75 -11.91
N PHE A 280 -0.32 -15.17 -10.79
CA PHE A 280 -0.27 -13.72 -10.56
C PHE A 280 1.15 -13.21 -10.35
N GLN A 281 2.02 -14.03 -9.74
CA GLN A 281 3.41 -13.67 -9.42
C GLN A 281 4.45 -14.20 -10.42
N GLY A 282 4.00 -14.86 -11.49
CA GLY A 282 4.84 -15.39 -12.56
C GLY A 282 5.22 -16.86 -12.36
N VAL A 283 5.71 -17.49 -13.43
CA VAL A 283 6.13 -18.90 -13.45
C VAL A 283 7.63 -18.97 -13.78
N THR A 284 8.44 -19.50 -12.84
CA THR A 284 9.86 -19.72 -13.10
C THR A 284 10.05 -20.69 -14.27
N ARG A 285 10.55 -20.21 -15.42
CA ARG A 285 10.69 -20.99 -16.67
C ARG A 285 11.62 -22.21 -16.60
N ASN A 286 12.40 -22.37 -15.53
CA ASN A 286 13.45 -23.39 -15.43
C ASN A 286 13.28 -24.43 -14.31
N GLY A 287 12.13 -24.49 -13.61
CA GLY A 287 11.81 -25.56 -12.65
C GLY A 287 12.83 -25.77 -11.50
N LYS A 288 13.82 -24.89 -11.38
CA LYS A 288 14.84 -24.87 -10.34
C LYS A 288 14.67 -23.56 -9.59
N GLN A 289 13.75 -23.55 -8.64
CA GLN A 289 13.88 -22.65 -7.52
C GLN A 289 15.26 -22.91 -6.91
N GLN A 290 16.14 -21.90 -6.93
CA GLN A 290 17.25 -21.90 -6.00
C GLN A 290 16.61 -21.80 -4.62
N SER A 291 16.53 -22.93 -3.92
CA SER A 291 16.22 -22.92 -2.51
C SER A 291 17.22 -21.98 -1.84
N VAL A 292 16.69 -20.94 -1.22
CA VAL A 292 17.49 -20.19 -0.24
C VAL A 292 17.89 -21.22 0.82
N SER A 293 19.19 -21.31 1.11
CA SER A 293 19.76 -22.38 1.92
C SER A 293 19.00 -22.54 3.25
N PRO A 294 18.57 -23.77 3.64
CA PRO A 294 17.79 -24.04 4.86
C PRO A 294 18.55 -23.72 6.17
N VAL A 295 19.81 -23.28 6.07
CA VAL A 295 20.64 -22.88 7.21
C VAL A 295 20.30 -21.48 7.71
N VAL A 296 19.84 -20.56 6.83
CA VAL A 296 19.42 -19.20 7.24
C VAL A 296 18.10 -19.23 8.00
N ASP A 297 17.22 -20.16 7.62
CA ASP A 297 15.86 -20.28 8.13
C ASP A 297 15.81 -20.72 9.61
N ARG A 298 16.70 -21.63 10.03
CA ARG A 298 16.74 -22.14 11.42
C ARG A 298 17.26 -21.14 12.46
N MET A 299 18.11 -20.18 12.08
CA MET A 299 18.56 -19.14 13.02
C MET A 299 17.53 -18.01 13.14
N ASN A 300 16.77 -17.73 12.07
CA ASN A 300 15.71 -16.73 12.05
C ASN A 300 14.44 -17.15 12.79
N THR A 301 14.17 -18.45 12.97
CA THR A 301 13.04 -18.93 13.80
C THR A 301 13.24 -18.67 15.30
N ILE A 302 14.48 -18.40 15.75
CA ILE A 302 14.84 -18.27 17.17
C ILE A 302 14.86 -16.81 17.64
N LEU A 303 15.09 -15.86 16.73
CA LEU A 303 14.98 -14.43 17.02
C LEU A 303 13.54 -14.00 16.76
N LYS A 304 12.77 -13.67 17.82
CA LYS A 304 11.52 -12.92 17.66
C LYS A 304 11.83 -11.71 16.77
N ARG A 305 11.18 -11.64 15.59
CA ARG A 305 11.27 -10.47 14.71
C ARG A 305 10.82 -9.28 15.54
N GLU A 306 11.69 -8.30 15.70
CA GLU A 306 11.31 -7.09 16.41
C GLU A 306 10.27 -6.35 15.57
N THR A 307 9.06 -6.21 16.10
CA THR A 307 7.91 -5.58 15.44
C THR A 307 7.61 -4.24 16.11
N THR A 308 7.05 -3.31 15.36
CA THR A 308 6.58 -2.01 15.88
C THR A 308 5.38 -1.56 15.07
N ALA A 309 4.29 -1.18 15.76
CA ALA A 309 3.12 -0.66 15.08
C ALA A 309 3.51 0.53 14.20
N THR A 310 3.01 0.58 12.97
CA THR A 310 3.36 1.59 11.97
C THR A 310 3.29 3.03 12.51
N VAL A 311 2.27 3.31 13.34
CA VAL A 311 2.04 4.63 13.98
C VAL A 311 3.09 5.02 15.04
N ASP A 312 3.90 4.07 15.50
CA ASP A 312 4.92 4.27 16.53
C ASP A 312 6.35 4.15 15.96
N VAL A 313 6.52 3.84 14.67
CA VAL A 313 7.83 3.60 14.04
C VAL A 313 8.78 4.76 14.25
N ARG A 314 8.34 6.00 13.99
CA ARG A 314 9.19 7.19 14.15
C ARG A 314 9.70 7.36 15.59
N ILE A 315 8.80 7.20 16.56
CA ILE A 315 9.13 7.30 17.99
C ILE A 315 10.05 6.15 18.40
N SER A 316 9.82 4.93 17.91
CA SER A 316 10.65 3.76 18.18
C SER A 316 12.07 3.97 17.64
N ILE A 317 12.22 4.41 16.38
CA ILE A 317 13.52 4.71 15.78
C ILE A 317 14.26 5.76 16.61
N LEU A 318 13.62 6.90 16.92
CA LEU A 318 14.23 7.96 17.72
C LEU A 318 14.65 7.47 19.11
N SER A 319 13.83 6.65 19.76
CA SER A 319 14.15 6.07 21.07
C SER A 319 15.36 5.14 21.01
N LYS A 320 15.48 4.33 19.95
CA LYS A 320 16.62 3.43 19.73
C LYS A 320 17.91 4.21 19.43
N ARG A 321 17.82 5.22 18.56
CA ARG A 321 18.95 6.13 18.27
C ARG A 321 19.40 6.85 19.54
N LEU A 322 18.45 7.32 20.36
CA LEU A 322 18.74 7.95 21.63
C LEU A 322 19.46 7.01 22.60
N ALA A 323 19.02 5.75 22.69
CA ALA A 323 19.65 4.74 23.54
C ALA A 323 21.06 4.36 23.06
N ALA A 324 21.32 4.38 21.75
CA ALA A 324 22.63 4.10 21.16
C ALA A 324 23.60 5.31 21.19
N SER A 325 23.07 6.52 21.29
CA SER A 325 23.87 7.76 21.25
C SER A 325 24.75 7.94 22.50
N PRO A 326 26.02 8.39 22.35
CA PRO A 326 26.89 8.69 23.48
C PRO A 326 26.31 9.76 24.41
N ALA A 327 26.55 9.63 25.71
CA ALA A 327 26.17 10.65 26.68
C ALA A 327 26.84 12.00 26.35
N ASN A 328 26.06 13.10 26.45
CA ASN A 328 26.51 14.47 26.18
C ASN A 328 27.00 14.77 24.74
N SER A 329 26.60 13.96 23.74
CA SER A 329 26.89 14.28 22.33
C SER A 329 25.88 15.30 21.75
N GLU A 330 26.32 16.08 20.76
CA GLU A 330 25.43 16.99 20.03
C GLU A 330 24.33 16.24 19.27
N GLU A 331 24.67 15.05 18.75
CA GLU A 331 23.73 14.10 18.15
C GLU A 331 22.62 13.70 19.14
N ARG A 332 23.00 13.32 20.38
CA ARG A 332 22.04 12.97 21.42
C ARG A 332 21.05 14.11 21.69
N LEU A 333 21.55 15.34 21.83
CA LEU A 333 20.70 16.52 22.02
C LEU A 333 19.77 16.77 20.82
N SER A 334 20.24 16.53 19.60
CA SER A 334 19.41 16.61 18.40
C SER A 334 18.29 15.57 18.41
N ILE A 335 18.59 14.33 18.78
CA ILE A 335 17.59 13.24 18.87
C ILE A 335 16.57 13.53 19.97
N GLU A 336 17.01 14.00 21.14
CA GLU A 336 16.10 14.38 22.25
C GLU A 336 15.13 15.49 21.82
N ARG A 337 15.61 16.50 21.09
CA ARG A 337 14.75 17.56 20.53
C ARG A 337 13.76 17.02 19.52
N GLU A 338 14.21 16.19 18.57
CA GLU A 338 13.33 15.61 17.55
C GLU A 338 12.27 14.69 18.18
N LEU A 339 12.63 13.88 19.17
CA LEU A 339 11.70 13.02 19.91
C LEU A 339 10.68 13.84 20.69
N ALA A 340 11.12 14.86 21.43
CA ALA A 340 10.22 15.75 22.16
C ALA A 340 9.25 16.48 21.23
N HIS A 341 9.74 16.98 20.10
CA HIS A 341 8.92 17.58 19.06
C HIS A 341 7.91 16.59 18.48
N THR A 342 8.33 15.36 18.13
CA THR A 342 7.47 14.29 17.59
C THR A 342 6.34 13.94 18.57
N VAL A 343 6.65 13.74 19.85
CA VAL A 343 5.65 13.45 20.89
C VAL A 343 4.69 14.64 21.09
N ARG A 344 5.20 15.87 21.03
CA ARG A 344 4.38 17.08 21.12
C ARG A 344 3.43 17.21 19.94
N GLN A 345 3.89 16.97 18.70
CA GLN A 345 3.03 16.98 17.52
C GLN A 345 1.91 15.95 17.64
N ARG A 346 2.21 14.71 18.03
CA ARG A 346 1.20 13.65 18.26
C ARG A 346 0.13 14.11 19.26
N SER A 347 0.53 14.76 20.35
CA SER A 347 -0.39 15.29 21.36
C SER A 347 -1.26 16.43 20.83
N ILE A 348 -0.67 17.40 20.12
CA ILE A 348 -1.39 18.54 19.52
C ILE A 348 -2.42 18.06 18.51
N ILE A 349 -2.03 17.15 17.61
CA ILE A 349 -2.91 16.59 16.58
C ILE A 349 -4.08 15.86 17.24
N SER A 350 -3.80 14.96 18.21
CA SER A 350 -4.85 14.24 18.94
C SER A 350 -5.83 15.23 19.59
N SER A 351 -5.33 16.19 20.36
CA SER A 351 -6.19 17.16 21.05
C SER A 351 -7.01 18.01 20.08
N THR A 352 -6.44 18.34 18.92
CA THR A 352 -7.13 19.16 17.90
C THR A 352 -8.28 18.39 17.26
N ILE A 353 -8.06 17.12 16.89
CA ILE A 353 -9.13 16.26 16.35
C ILE A 353 -10.22 16.01 17.40
N ASP A 354 -9.85 15.77 18.66
CA ASP A 354 -10.81 15.61 19.76
C ASP A 354 -11.64 16.88 19.97
N ASN A 355 -11.03 18.07 19.85
CA ASN A 355 -11.72 19.34 19.93
C ASN A 355 -12.67 19.57 18.74
N ILE A 356 -12.29 19.16 17.52
CA ILE A 356 -13.18 19.18 16.34
C ILE A 356 -14.39 18.30 16.59
N ALA A 357 -14.19 17.09 17.13
CA ALA A 357 -15.28 16.19 17.46
C ALA A 357 -16.25 16.82 18.49
N LYS A 358 -15.73 17.38 19.59
CA LYS A 358 -16.54 18.10 20.60
C LYS A 358 -17.30 19.28 19.99
N LYS A 359 -16.60 20.12 19.21
CA LYS A 359 -17.17 21.30 18.55
C LYS A 359 -18.31 20.95 17.59
N SER A 360 -18.22 19.78 16.94
CA SER A 360 -19.24 19.28 16.02
C SER A 360 -20.58 18.96 16.71
N PHE A 361 -20.60 18.79 18.04
CA PHE A 361 -21.81 18.46 18.82
C PHE A 361 -22.32 19.57 19.74
N GLU A 362 -21.64 20.72 19.82
CA GLU A 362 -21.97 21.82 20.74
C GLU A 362 -23.42 22.33 20.59
N VAL A 363 -24.06 22.08 19.45
CA VAL A 363 -25.42 22.59 19.18
C VAL A 363 -26.54 21.65 19.68
N ASN A 364 -26.31 20.35 20.00
CA ASN A 364 -27.43 19.52 20.51
C ASN A 364 -27.16 18.11 21.08
N ARG A 365 -25.92 17.63 21.27
CA ARG A 365 -25.70 16.19 21.55
C ARG A 365 -24.45 15.88 22.39
N SER A 366 -24.39 16.33 23.64
CA SER A 366 -23.22 16.15 24.52
C SER A 366 -22.77 14.68 24.70
N GLY A 367 -23.70 13.73 24.72
CA GLY A 367 -23.40 12.29 24.89
C GLY A 367 -22.79 11.57 23.67
N TYR A 368 -22.80 12.17 22.48
CA TYR A 368 -22.25 11.55 21.27
C TYR A 368 -20.75 11.81 21.08
N SER A 369 -20.20 12.81 21.77
CA SER A 369 -18.76 13.13 21.67
C SER A 369 -17.87 12.00 22.22
N ASP A 370 -18.25 11.41 23.35
CA ASP A 370 -17.53 10.25 23.91
C ASP A 370 -17.68 9.00 23.01
N LEU A 371 -18.86 8.81 22.40
CA LEU A 371 -19.09 7.69 21.47
C LEU A 371 -18.16 7.76 20.26
N VAL A 372 -18.06 8.92 19.59
CA VAL A 372 -17.24 9.05 18.38
C VAL A 372 -15.74 9.00 18.66
N THR A 373 -15.30 9.08 19.91
CA THR A 373 -13.88 9.06 20.32
C THR A 373 -13.48 7.77 21.05
N SER A 374 -14.39 6.82 21.24
CA SER A 374 -14.14 5.59 22.02
C SER A 374 -14.27 4.29 21.23
N GLN A 375 -15.02 4.28 20.12
CA GLN A 375 -15.25 3.08 19.31
C GLN A 375 -15.11 3.41 17.83
N ARG A 376 -14.47 2.53 17.06
CA ARG A 376 -14.40 2.66 15.61
C ARG A 376 -15.69 2.17 14.98
N MET A 377 -16.28 2.96 14.09
CA MET A 377 -17.47 2.60 13.33
C MET A 377 -17.07 2.24 11.90
N LYS A 378 -17.77 1.26 11.32
CA LYS A 378 -17.62 0.94 9.90
C LYS A 378 -18.00 2.14 9.05
N LEU A 379 -17.08 2.57 8.19
CA LEU A 379 -17.32 3.69 7.27
C LEU A 379 -18.29 3.27 6.16
N THR A 380 -19.40 3.99 6.04
CA THR A 380 -20.38 3.90 4.94
C THR A 380 -20.62 5.26 4.28
N GLN A 381 -20.42 6.35 5.02
CA GLN A 381 -20.65 7.73 4.60
C GLN A 381 -19.41 8.34 3.91
N HIS A 382 -18.92 7.70 2.86
CA HIS A 382 -17.66 8.04 2.19
C HIS A 382 -17.55 9.47 1.67
N ASP A 383 -18.64 10.05 1.15
CA ASP A 383 -18.61 11.41 0.61
C ASP A 383 -18.48 12.46 1.73
N CYS A 384 -19.22 12.29 2.83
CA CYS A 384 -19.06 13.11 4.04
C CYS A 384 -17.64 13.02 4.57
N TYR A 385 -17.11 11.81 4.69
CA TYR A 385 -15.77 11.56 5.21
C TYR A 385 -14.68 12.19 4.33
N LYS A 386 -14.77 12.04 3.01
CA LYS A 386 -13.85 12.64 2.05
C LYS A 386 -13.85 14.16 2.15
N GLU A 387 -15.02 14.79 2.20
CA GLU A 387 -15.12 16.25 2.35
C GLU A 387 -14.53 16.75 3.68
N ALA A 388 -14.86 16.07 4.79
CA ALA A 388 -14.41 16.46 6.13
C ALA A 388 -12.88 16.31 6.28
N THR A 389 -12.32 15.21 5.81
CA THR A 389 -10.87 14.97 5.85
C THR A 389 -10.10 15.93 4.94
N GLN A 390 -10.64 16.27 3.77
CA GLN A 390 -10.08 17.33 2.92
C GLN A 390 -10.14 18.70 3.59
N ARG A 391 -11.18 19.00 4.38
CA ARG A 391 -11.23 20.25 5.15
C ARG A 391 -10.13 20.28 6.22
N ILE A 392 -9.92 19.18 6.94
CA ILE A 392 -8.81 19.04 7.91
C ILE A 392 -7.47 19.24 7.21
N HIS A 393 -7.26 18.61 6.04
CA HIS A 393 -6.05 18.81 5.23
C HIS A 393 -5.79 20.31 4.97
N ASN A 394 -6.82 21.02 4.53
CA ASN A 394 -6.70 22.40 4.09
C ASN A 394 -6.60 23.42 5.23
N LYS A 395 -7.07 23.07 6.44
CA LYS A 395 -7.25 24.02 7.54
C LYS A 395 -6.42 23.73 8.78
N CYS A 396 -6.10 22.46 9.07
CA CYS A 396 -5.43 22.07 10.31
C CYS A 396 -4.02 21.54 10.03
N PHE A 397 -3.92 20.38 9.40
CA PHE A 397 -2.69 19.60 9.29
C PHE A 397 -2.58 18.98 7.91
N ASP A 398 -1.37 18.64 7.45
CA ASP A 398 -1.26 17.72 6.33
C ASP A 398 -1.89 16.37 6.70
N ILE A 399 -2.74 15.86 5.81
CA ILE A 399 -3.49 14.62 6.04
C ILE A 399 -2.58 13.40 5.91
N GLN A 400 -1.47 13.54 5.19
CA GLN A 400 -0.45 12.50 5.05
C GLN A 400 0.41 12.34 6.31
N ASN A 401 0.31 13.26 7.28
CA ASN A 401 1.01 13.12 8.54
C ASN A 401 0.52 11.86 9.28
N GLU A 402 1.45 10.99 9.65
CA GLU A 402 1.16 9.68 10.28
C GLU A 402 0.29 9.79 11.55
N PHE A 403 0.43 10.85 12.34
CA PHE A 403 -0.37 11.07 13.54
C PHE A 403 -1.79 11.56 13.21
N VAL A 404 -1.97 12.26 12.10
CA VAL A 404 -3.29 12.66 11.60
C VAL A 404 -4.03 11.43 11.10
N LEU A 405 -3.39 10.61 10.25
CA LEU A 405 -3.93 9.35 9.73
C LEU A 405 -4.50 8.47 10.86
N ASN A 406 -3.72 8.27 11.93
CA ASN A 406 -4.13 7.50 13.12
C ASN A 406 -5.37 8.03 13.86
N LYS A 407 -5.83 9.25 13.55
CA LYS A 407 -6.98 9.90 14.19
C LYS A 407 -8.18 10.09 13.26
N LEU A 408 -8.07 9.78 11.96
CA LEU A 408 -9.14 10.04 11.01
C LEU A 408 -10.39 9.17 11.22
N TRP A 409 -10.28 8.04 11.92
CA TRP A 409 -11.46 7.23 12.29
C TRP A 409 -12.48 7.99 13.14
N ILE A 410 -12.04 8.98 13.93
CA ILE A 410 -12.96 9.87 14.67
C ILE A 410 -13.80 10.69 13.68
N VAL A 411 -13.20 11.13 12.57
CA VAL A 411 -13.89 11.89 11.51
C VAL A 411 -14.87 10.98 10.76
N ALA A 412 -14.52 9.72 10.53
CA ALA A 412 -15.45 8.73 10.00
C ALA A 412 -16.67 8.58 10.92
N ASN A 413 -16.44 8.40 12.22
CA ASN A 413 -17.52 8.29 13.20
C ASN A 413 -18.46 9.50 13.22
N LEU A 414 -17.94 10.73 13.08
CA LEU A 414 -18.78 11.93 12.98
C LEU A 414 -19.79 11.83 11.84
N CYS A 415 -19.36 11.32 10.67
CA CYS A 415 -20.24 11.08 9.54
C CYS A 415 -21.22 9.92 9.80
N GLU A 416 -20.75 8.82 10.42
CA GLU A 416 -21.58 7.63 10.69
C GLU A 416 -22.70 7.90 11.71
N VAL A 417 -22.49 8.80 12.68
CA VAL A 417 -23.59 9.23 13.58
C VAL A 417 -24.56 10.22 12.95
N GLY A 418 -24.41 10.47 11.65
CA GLY A 418 -25.33 11.27 10.83
C GLY A 418 -25.05 12.77 10.81
N LEU A 419 -23.85 13.24 11.20
CA LEU A 419 -23.51 14.64 10.98
C LEU A 419 -23.24 14.90 9.50
N HIS A 420 -23.78 16.01 9.00
CA HIS A 420 -23.49 16.47 7.65
C HIS A 420 -22.07 17.06 7.58
N SER A 421 -21.39 16.89 6.44
CA SER A 421 -20.03 17.41 6.22
C SER A 421 -19.92 18.90 6.50
N PHE A 422 -20.94 19.69 6.15
CA PHE A 422 -21.06 21.11 6.48
C PHE A 422 -20.87 21.40 7.99
N THR A 423 -21.50 20.63 8.87
CA THR A 423 -21.38 20.79 10.32
C THR A 423 -19.96 20.48 10.79
N ILE A 424 -19.39 19.39 10.29
CA ILE A 424 -18.01 18.98 10.61
C ILE A 424 -17.02 20.04 10.11
N ASN A 425 -17.21 20.55 8.89
CA ASN A 425 -16.36 21.58 8.28
C ASN A 425 -16.40 22.90 9.05
N ASN A 426 -17.56 23.30 9.56
CA ASN A 426 -17.68 24.49 10.42
C ASN A 426 -16.94 24.29 11.76
N ALA A 427 -16.98 23.08 12.33
CA ALA A 427 -16.22 22.75 13.53
C ALA A 427 -14.70 22.79 13.26
N VAL A 428 -14.25 22.23 12.13
CA VAL A 428 -12.86 22.31 11.66
C VAL A 428 -12.42 23.77 11.53
N ASP A 429 -13.24 24.62 10.91
CA ASP A 429 -12.94 26.04 10.75
C ASP A 429 -12.91 26.79 12.09
N ALA A 430 -13.78 26.45 13.02
CA ALA A 430 -13.80 27.10 14.33
C ALA A 430 -12.59 26.71 15.18
N VAL A 431 -12.12 25.47 15.10
CA VAL A 431 -10.96 24.98 15.87
C VAL A 431 -9.64 25.39 15.22
N CYS A 432 -9.51 25.25 13.90
CA CYS A 432 -8.24 25.45 13.19
C CYS A 432 -8.13 26.82 12.48
N GLY A 433 -9.24 27.50 12.23
CA GLY A 433 -9.27 28.76 11.46
C GLY A 433 -8.65 29.97 12.16
N VAL A 434 -8.40 29.89 13.48
CA VAL A 434 -7.73 30.96 14.23
C VAL A 434 -6.20 30.88 14.11
N LEU A 435 -5.64 29.71 13.81
CA LEU A 435 -4.19 29.46 13.88
C LEU A 435 -3.53 29.32 12.49
N GLY A 436 -4.32 29.09 11.44
CA GLY A 436 -3.80 28.84 10.09
C GLY A 436 -2.90 27.59 10.03
N ARG A 437 -2.57 27.12 8.82
CA ARG A 437 -1.65 25.97 8.66
C ARG A 437 -0.25 26.21 9.25
N GLN A 438 0.09 27.47 9.53
CA GLN A 438 1.44 27.92 9.89
C GLN A 438 1.86 27.61 11.33
N GLU A 439 0.94 27.36 12.27
CA GLU A 439 1.34 27.07 13.66
C GLU A 439 1.74 25.61 13.93
N PHE A 440 1.53 24.71 12.96
CA PHE A 440 1.69 23.27 13.17
C PHE A 440 2.78 22.60 12.31
N GLU A 441 3.47 23.37 11.46
CA GLU A 441 4.53 22.88 10.56
C GLU A 441 5.98 23.05 11.11
N TYR A 442 6.15 23.33 12.42
CA TYR A 442 7.48 23.51 13.05
C TYR A 442 7.89 22.39 14.00
#